data_AF-A0A1G8FQP4-F1
#
_entry.id   AF-A0A1G8FQP4-F1
#
_cell.length_a   1.000
_cell.length_b   1.000
_cell.length_c   1.000
_cell.angle_alpha   90.00
_cell.angle_beta   90.00
_cell.angle_gamma   90.00
#
_symmetry.space_group_name_H-M   'P 1'
#
loop_
_entity.id
_entity.type
_entity.pdbx_description
1 polymer ?
#
loop_
_entity_poly.entity_id
_entity_poly.type
_entity_poly.pdbx_seq_one_letter_code
_entity_poly.pdbx_strand_id
1 'polypeptide(L)'
;MNRRRLLGASALISLGLIAGMSAAWLSYRSSSEFDGRYHSSGQIILSTGQALRLEHSLLIRDGHFYAMTRQGDTVQKSAGSVESGFLGHLRLRVEKSDLSDLRQAGQLDNELLFNLLYGGENNAILNLQRQGDCLLTAETRQLYCAEHYPGDH
;
A
#
# COMPACT_ATOMS: atom_id res chain seq x y z
N MET A 1 36.80 -26.35 -32.10
CA MET A 1 36.55 -25.25 -31.14
C MET A 1 37.11 -25.67 -29.77
N ASN A 2 38.04 -24.92 -29.19
CA ASN A 2 38.89 -25.39 -28.07
C ASN A 2 38.11 -25.54 -26.76
N ARG A 3 38.18 -26.72 -26.13
CA ARG A 3 37.51 -27.07 -24.85
C ARG A 3 37.74 -26.04 -23.73
N ARG A 4 38.92 -25.42 -23.70
CA ARG A 4 39.29 -24.32 -22.78
C ARG A 4 38.47 -23.04 -22.99
N ARG A 5 38.11 -22.70 -24.24
CA ARG A 5 37.26 -21.53 -24.55
C ARG A 5 35.80 -21.79 -24.17
N LEU A 6 35.35 -23.04 -24.31
CA LEU A 6 34.01 -23.48 -23.89
C LEU A 6 33.85 -23.44 -22.36
N LEU A 7 34.86 -23.91 -21.62
CA LEU A 7 34.89 -23.84 -20.15
C LEU A 7 34.98 -22.39 -19.62
N GLY A 8 35.73 -21.53 -20.30
CA GLY A 8 35.79 -20.10 -19.96
C GLY A 8 34.46 -19.39 -20.20
N ALA A 9 33.78 -19.69 -21.31
CA ALA A 9 32.46 -19.13 -21.61
C ALA A 9 31.39 -19.61 -20.63
N SER A 10 31.38 -20.89 -20.24
CA SER A 10 30.44 -21.38 -19.23
C SER A 10 30.67 -20.75 -17.86
N ALA A 11 31.93 -20.58 -17.45
CA ALA A 11 32.25 -19.93 -16.17
C ALA A 11 31.75 -18.49 -16.11
N LEU A 12 31.92 -17.72 -17.20
CA LEU A 12 31.43 -16.34 -17.28
C LEU A 12 29.89 -16.26 -17.23
N ILE A 13 29.19 -17.19 -17.89
CA ILE A 13 27.73 -17.26 -17.85
C ILE A 13 27.24 -17.62 -16.43
N SER A 14 27.86 -18.59 -15.78
CA SER A 14 27.53 -18.97 -14.41
C SER A 14 27.74 -17.82 -13.42
N LEU A 15 28.85 -17.08 -13.55
CA LEU A 15 29.12 -15.88 -12.76
C LEU A 15 28.07 -14.79 -13.00
N GLY A 16 27.65 -14.58 -14.24
CA GLY A 16 26.57 -13.64 -14.58
C GLY A 16 25.22 -14.02 -13.95
N LEU A 17 24.86 -15.30 -13.99
CA LEU A 17 23.62 -15.80 -13.37
C LEU A 17 23.64 -15.66 -11.85
N ILE A 18 24.76 -16.01 -11.21
CA ILE A 18 24.92 -15.88 -9.75
C ILE A 18 24.86 -14.41 -9.32
N ALA A 19 25.54 -13.52 -10.06
CA ALA A 19 25.48 -12.08 -9.79
C ALA A 19 24.06 -11.53 -9.96
N GLY A 20 23.35 -11.94 -11.01
CA GLY A 20 21.96 -11.56 -11.25
C GLY A 20 21.01 -12.04 -10.15
N MET A 21 21.13 -13.31 -9.73
CA MET A 21 20.34 -13.85 -8.61
C MET A 21 20.65 -13.14 -7.30
N SER A 22 21.91 -12.83 -7.03
CA SER A 22 22.32 -12.13 -5.80
C SER A 22 21.78 -10.70 -5.76
N ALA A 23 21.86 -9.98 -6.89
CA ALA A 23 21.29 -8.64 -7.02
C ALA A 23 19.76 -8.65 -6.88
N ALA A 24 19.06 -9.64 -7.45
CA ALA A 24 17.63 -9.81 -7.29
C ALA A 24 17.24 -10.11 -5.83
N TRP A 25 18.02 -10.96 -5.14
CA TRP A 25 17.78 -11.30 -3.73
C TRP A 25 17.96 -10.08 -2.83
N LEU A 26 19.03 -9.31 -3.01
CA LEU A 26 19.26 -8.07 -2.25
C LEU A 26 18.20 -6.99 -2.54
N SER A 27 17.61 -7.02 -3.73
CA SER A 27 16.53 -6.11 -4.11
C SER A 27 15.14 -6.56 -3.65
N TYR A 28 15.02 -7.81 -3.17
CA TYR A 28 13.77 -8.34 -2.64
C TYR A 28 13.55 -7.80 -1.23
N ARG A 29 12.80 -6.71 -1.14
CA ARG A 29 12.37 -6.10 0.12
C ARG A 29 11.22 -6.93 0.68
N SER A 30 11.38 -7.49 1.88
CA SER A 30 10.30 -8.21 2.57
C SER A 30 9.16 -7.25 2.92
N SER A 31 7.91 -7.74 2.91
CA SER A 31 6.75 -6.96 3.35
C SER A 31 6.91 -6.43 4.78
N SER A 32 7.65 -7.15 5.62
CA SER A 32 7.98 -6.76 7.01
C SER A 32 8.70 -5.41 7.15
N GLU A 33 9.37 -4.91 6.11
CA GLU A 33 9.99 -3.57 6.16
C GLU A 33 8.95 -2.44 6.20
N PHE A 34 7.72 -2.74 5.79
CA PHE A 34 6.61 -1.80 5.80
C PHE A 34 5.72 -1.98 7.03
N ASP A 35 6.05 -2.90 7.93
CA ASP A 35 5.32 -3.10 9.17
C ASP A 35 5.33 -1.80 9.98
N GLY A 36 4.15 -1.42 10.47
CA GLY A 36 3.97 -0.15 11.16
C GLY A 36 2.53 0.35 11.09
N ARG A 37 2.28 1.45 11.83
CA ARG A 37 1.03 2.18 11.79
C ARG A 37 1.23 3.44 10.97
N TYR A 38 0.29 3.70 10.07
CA TYR A 38 0.28 4.87 9.21
C TYR A 38 -1.06 5.57 9.33
N HIS A 39 -1.02 6.88 9.18
CA HIS A 39 -2.20 7.72 9.31
C HIS A 39 -2.23 8.81 8.23
N SER A 40 -3.42 9.17 7.81
CA SER A 40 -3.71 10.26 6.90
C SER A 40 -4.97 10.97 7.38
N SER A 41 -4.93 12.28 7.53
CA SER A 41 -6.13 13.08 7.83
C SER A 41 -6.25 14.27 6.90
N GLY A 42 -7.48 14.63 6.56
CA GLY A 42 -7.77 15.77 5.73
C GLY A 42 -9.21 16.25 5.90
N GLN A 43 -9.57 17.20 5.04
CA GLN A 43 -10.94 17.69 4.93
C GLN A 43 -11.35 17.65 3.46
N ILE A 44 -12.58 17.22 3.22
CA ILE A 44 -13.24 17.31 1.92
C ILE A 44 -14.30 18.39 2.04
N ILE A 45 -14.34 19.31 1.07
CA ILE A 45 -15.42 20.29 0.95
C ILE A 45 -16.46 19.69 0.01
N LEU A 46 -17.65 19.43 0.55
CA LEU A 46 -18.79 18.94 -0.23
C LEU A 46 -19.29 20.03 -1.19
N SER A 47 -19.99 19.61 -2.25
CA SER A 47 -20.73 20.52 -3.13
C SER A 47 -21.70 21.48 -2.40
N THR A 48 -22.15 21.12 -1.19
CA THR A 48 -22.97 21.97 -0.31
C THR A 48 -22.18 23.07 0.41
N GLY A 49 -20.84 23.08 0.29
CA GLY A 49 -19.93 23.95 1.02
C GLY A 49 -19.56 23.46 2.43
N GLN A 50 -20.13 22.33 2.88
CA GLN A 50 -19.80 21.73 4.17
C GLN A 50 -18.44 21.04 4.13
N ALA A 51 -17.59 21.32 5.12
CA ALA A 51 -16.34 20.59 5.32
C ALA A 51 -16.59 19.30 6.12
N LEU A 52 -16.16 18.17 5.59
CA LEU A 52 -16.15 16.88 6.29
C LEU A 52 -14.73 16.44 6.57
N ARG A 53 -14.46 16.12 7.84
CA ARG A 53 -13.19 15.54 8.27
C ARG A 53 -13.11 14.10 7.80
N LEU A 54 -11.99 13.77 7.18
CA LEU A 54 -11.65 12.44 6.69
C LEU A 54 -10.39 11.97 7.41
N GLU A 55 -10.46 10.78 7.99
CA GLU A 55 -9.34 10.14 8.67
C GLU A 55 -9.15 8.74 8.11
N HIS A 56 -7.90 8.38 7.89
CA HIS A 56 -7.52 7.04 7.47
C HIS A 56 -6.40 6.54 8.34
N SER A 57 -6.53 5.28 8.74
CA SER A 57 -5.51 4.56 9.48
C SER A 57 -5.20 3.28 8.75
N LEU A 58 -3.92 2.91 8.72
CA LEU A 58 -3.42 1.72 8.06
C LEU A 58 -2.42 1.06 9.01
N LEU A 59 -2.69 -0.19 9.38
CA LEU A 59 -1.74 -1.06 10.08
C LEU A 59 -1.24 -2.08 9.07
N ILE A 60 0.08 -2.14 8.88
CA ILE A 60 0.75 -3.23 8.17
C ILE A 60 1.48 -4.07 9.21
N ARG A 61 1.27 -5.38 9.17
CA ARG A 61 1.90 -6.30 10.11
C ARG A 61 1.92 -7.71 9.53
N ASP A 62 3.08 -8.36 9.59
CA ASP A 62 3.22 -9.79 9.29
C ASP A 62 2.66 -10.17 7.89
N GLY A 63 2.83 -9.28 6.90
CA GLY A 63 2.33 -9.50 5.53
C GLY A 63 0.81 -9.30 5.36
N HIS A 64 0.13 -8.76 6.37
CA HIS A 64 -1.28 -8.38 6.30
C HIS A 64 -1.45 -6.88 6.52
N PHE A 65 -2.55 -6.33 6.00
CA PHE A 65 -2.94 -4.96 6.31
C PHE A 65 -4.35 -4.89 6.86
N TYR A 66 -4.57 -3.86 7.68
CA TYR A 66 -5.87 -3.48 8.23
C TYR A 66 -6.00 -1.97 8.08
N ALA A 67 -6.93 -1.54 7.24
CA ALA A 67 -7.22 -0.14 7.02
C ALA A 67 -8.60 0.23 7.57
N MET A 68 -8.70 1.45 8.07
CA MET A 68 -9.97 2.04 8.46
C MET A 68 -10.02 3.47 7.97
N THR A 69 -11.07 3.79 7.22
CA THR A 69 -11.44 5.15 6.82
C THR A 69 -12.63 5.59 7.64
N ARG A 70 -12.52 6.73 8.31
CA ARG A 70 -13.61 7.37 9.04
C ARG A 70 -13.94 8.71 8.40
N GLN A 71 -15.23 8.95 8.20
CA GLN A 71 -15.72 10.21 7.70
C GLN A 71 -17.03 10.56 8.39
N GLY A 72 -16.99 11.55 9.29
CA GLY A 72 -18.12 11.81 10.19
C GLY A 72 -18.51 10.54 10.95
N ASP A 73 -19.76 10.11 10.78
CA ASP A 73 -20.31 8.88 11.40
C ASP A 73 -20.08 7.61 10.56
N THR A 74 -19.67 7.75 9.30
CA THR A 74 -19.41 6.61 8.41
C THR A 74 -18.02 6.04 8.66
N VAL A 75 -17.94 4.71 8.75
CA VAL A 75 -16.68 3.99 8.93
C VAL A 75 -16.60 2.88 7.89
N GLN A 76 -15.53 2.89 7.11
CA GLN A 76 -15.14 1.80 6.25
C GLN A 76 -13.94 1.08 6.87
N LYS A 77 -13.97 -0.25 6.82
CA LYS A 77 -12.83 -1.10 7.20
C LYS A 77 -12.48 -1.96 6.01
N SER A 78 -11.19 -2.09 5.72
CA SER A 78 -10.70 -3.06 4.75
C SER A 78 -9.51 -3.82 5.32
N ALA A 79 -9.35 -5.06 4.88
CA ALA A 79 -8.26 -5.92 5.30
C ALA A 79 -7.86 -6.86 4.16
N GLY A 80 -6.62 -7.31 4.20
CA GLY A 80 -6.13 -8.29 3.24
C GLY A 80 -4.65 -8.54 3.36
N SER A 81 -4.03 -8.92 2.25
CA SER A 81 -2.62 -9.29 2.17
C SER A 81 -1.76 -8.19 1.58
N VAL A 82 -0.51 -8.18 2.00
CA VAL A 82 0.55 -7.29 1.53
C VAL A 82 1.49 -8.10 0.66
N GLU A 83 1.54 -7.75 -0.62
CA GLU A 83 2.48 -8.33 -1.57
C GLU A 83 3.66 -7.39 -1.77
N SER A 84 4.87 -7.90 -1.54
CA SER A 84 6.11 -7.21 -1.87
C SER A 84 6.29 -7.19 -3.39
N GLY A 85 6.29 -6.01 -4.00
CA GLY A 85 6.66 -5.80 -5.39
C GLY A 85 8.17 -5.63 -5.57
N PHE A 86 8.62 -5.71 -6.82
CA PHE A 86 10.00 -5.39 -7.20
C PHE A 86 10.26 -3.88 -6.98
N LEU A 87 11.48 -3.48 -6.61
CA LEU A 87 11.92 -2.08 -6.47
C LEU A 87 11.21 -1.23 -5.40
N GLY A 88 10.77 -1.82 -4.29
CA GLY A 88 10.20 -1.06 -3.17
C GLY A 88 8.75 -0.62 -3.38
N HIS A 89 8.09 -1.17 -4.39
CA HIS A 89 6.65 -1.07 -4.54
C HIS A 89 5.95 -2.06 -3.61
N LEU A 90 4.98 -1.57 -2.85
CA LEU A 90 4.12 -2.39 -2.01
C LEU A 90 2.76 -2.54 -2.70
N ARG A 91 2.15 -3.71 -2.63
CA ARG A 91 0.77 -3.91 -3.10
C ARG A 91 -0.11 -4.39 -1.96
N LEU A 92 -1.22 -3.73 -1.73
CA LEU A 92 -2.28 -4.22 -0.85
C LEU A 92 -3.33 -4.88 -1.72
N ARG A 93 -3.59 -6.16 -1.49
CA ARG A 93 -4.74 -6.85 -2.07
C ARG A 93 -5.87 -6.86 -1.05
N VAL A 94 -6.94 -6.14 -1.34
CA VAL A 94 -8.14 -6.12 -0.49
C VAL A 94 -8.83 -7.49 -0.57
N GLU A 95 -8.96 -8.17 0.55
CA GLU A 95 -9.64 -9.47 0.63
C GLU A 95 -11.02 -9.35 1.27
N LYS A 96 -11.14 -8.43 2.23
CA LYS A 96 -12.37 -8.13 2.94
C LYS A 96 -12.54 -6.63 3.05
N SER A 97 -13.76 -6.18 2.81
CA SER A 97 -14.17 -4.81 3.00
C SER A 97 -15.55 -4.80 3.64
N ASP A 98 -15.70 -3.97 4.66
CA ASP A 98 -16.96 -3.74 5.35
C ASP A 98 -17.20 -2.24 5.42
N LEU A 99 -18.37 -1.82 4.95
CA LEU A 99 -18.80 -0.44 5.01
C LEU A 99 -19.92 -0.34 6.03
N SER A 100 -19.56 0.10 7.23
CA SER A 100 -20.52 0.28 8.31
C SER A 100 -21.29 1.58 8.10
N ASP A 101 -22.61 1.44 8.06
CA ASP A 101 -23.61 2.51 8.10
C ASP A 101 -23.63 3.48 6.89
N LEU A 102 -24.08 2.95 5.74
CA LEU A 102 -24.45 3.73 4.53
C LEU A 102 -25.77 4.51 4.69
N ARG A 103 -26.41 4.56 5.87
CA ARG A 103 -27.71 5.23 6.04
C ARG A 103 -27.65 6.75 5.76
N GLN A 104 -26.46 7.35 5.78
CA GLN A 104 -26.23 8.75 5.35
C GLN A 104 -25.61 8.88 3.95
N ALA A 105 -25.53 7.80 3.15
CA ALA A 105 -24.93 7.85 1.81
C ALA A 105 -25.60 8.84 0.85
N GLY A 106 -26.87 9.20 1.10
CA GLY A 106 -27.55 10.28 0.38
C GLY A 106 -26.98 11.68 0.62
N GLN A 107 -26.08 11.85 1.59
CA GLN A 107 -25.35 13.10 1.88
C GLN A 107 -23.86 13.03 1.49
N LEU A 108 -23.38 11.87 1.02
CA LEU A 108 -22.00 11.73 0.53
C LEU A 108 -21.94 12.21 -0.93
N ASP A 109 -20.98 13.07 -1.22
CA ASP A 109 -20.72 13.49 -2.60
C ASP A 109 -20.29 12.28 -3.45
N ASN A 110 -20.60 12.30 -4.75
CA ASN A 110 -20.35 11.17 -5.65
C ASN A 110 -18.85 10.83 -5.75
N GLU A 111 -17.98 11.83 -5.69
CA GLU A 111 -16.52 11.65 -5.72
C GLU A 111 -16.01 10.90 -4.47
N LEU A 112 -16.65 11.17 -3.34
CA LEU A 112 -16.31 10.56 -2.06
C LEU A 112 -16.88 9.16 -1.93
N LEU A 113 -18.12 8.97 -2.41
CA LEU A 113 -18.71 7.65 -2.56
C LEU A 113 -17.84 6.77 -3.47
N PHE A 114 -17.35 7.31 -4.59
CA PHE A 114 -16.45 6.60 -5.48
C PHE A 114 -15.15 6.19 -4.78
N ASN A 115 -14.49 7.10 -4.07
CA ASN A 115 -13.24 6.79 -3.36
C ASN A 115 -13.42 5.72 -2.26
N LEU A 116 -14.52 5.80 -1.52
CA LEU A 116 -14.87 4.80 -0.50
C LEU A 116 -15.17 3.45 -1.15
N LEU A 117 -16.03 3.41 -2.17
CA LEU A 117 -16.43 2.16 -2.81
C LEU A 117 -15.26 1.49 -3.56
N TYR A 118 -14.42 2.27 -4.25
CA TYR A 118 -13.29 1.75 -5.01
C TYR A 118 -12.17 1.26 -4.10
N GLY A 119 -11.81 2.01 -3.04
CA GLY A 119 -10.79 1.60 -2.08
C GLY A 119 -11.15 0.36 -1.24
N GLY A 120 -12.44 0.00 -1.22
CA GLY A 120 -12.96 -1.18 -0.55
C GLY A 120 -13.51 -2.25 -1.49
N GLU A 121 -13.25 -2.20 -2.79
CA GLU A 121 -13.68 -3.26 -3.69
C GLU A 121 -12.91 -4.55 -3.39
N ASN A 122 -13.62 -5.69 -3.33
CA ASN A 122 -12.96 -6.97 -3.10
C ASN A 122 -12.02 -7.28 -4.26
N ASN A 123 -10.79 -7.68 -3.93
CA ASN A 123 -9.67 -7.88 -4.86
C ASN A 123 -9.12 -6.59 -5.49
N ALA A 124 -9.50 -5.40 -5.01
CA ALA A 124 -8.81 -4.18 -5.37
C ALA A 124 -7.32 -4.31 -5.02
N ILE A 125 -6.47 -3.83 -5.92
CA ILE A 125 -5.02 -3.78 -5.74
C ILE A 125 -4.65 -2.31 -5.59
N LEU A 126 -4.14 -1.95 -4.41
CA LEU A 126 -3.61 -0.61 -4.14
C LEU A 126 -2.09 -0.67 -4.20
N ASN A 127 -1.47 0.09 -5.11
CA ASN A 127 -0.02 0.16 -5.23
C ASN A 127 0.49 1.32 -4.37
N LEU A 128 1.31 1.02 -3.36
CA LEU A 128 1.93 2.02 -2.51
C LEU A 128 3.38 2.24 -2.90
N GLN A 129 3.75 3.51 -2.90
CA GLN A 129 5.10 3.99 -3.16
C GLN A 129 5.61 4.72 -1.93
N ARG A 130 6.80 4.33 -1.45
CA ARG A 130 7.44 5.03 -0.32
C ARG A 130 7.89 6.43 -0.75
N GLN A 131 7.52 7.42 0.04
CA GLN A 131 7.89 8.84 -0.09
C GLN A 131 8.38 9.30 1.28
N GLY A 132 9.67 9.09 1.57
CA GLY A 132 10.24 9.27 2.91
C GLY A 132 9.59 8.32 3.92
N ASP A 133 9.03 8.90 4.99
CA ASP A 133 8.31 8.17 6.05
C ASP A 133 6.82 7.96 5.73
N CYS A 134 6.40 8.29 4.51
CA CYS A 134 5.03 8.14 4.06
C CYS A 134 4.91 7.13 2.92
N LEU A 135 3.70 6.64 2.70
CA LEU A 135 3.29 5.73 1.64
C LEU A 135 2.19 6.41 0.81
N LEU A 136 2.46 6.62 -0.47
CA LEU A 136 1.50 7.19 -1.42
C LEU A 136 0.81 6.06 -2.18
N THR A 137 -0.52 5.99 -2.14
CA THR A 137 -1.30 5.10 -3.01
C THR A 137 -1.40 5.69 -4.41
N ALA A 138 -1.11 4.92 -5.44
CA ALA A 138 -1.16 5.39 -6.83
C ALA A 138 -2.61 5.63 -7.29
N GLU A 139 -3.54 4.78 -6.87
CA GLU A 139 -4.93 4.76 -7.32
C GLU A 139 -5.77 5.88 -6.70
N THR A 140 -5.66 6.05 -5.38
CA THR A 140 -6.42 7.06 -4.64
C THR A 140 -5.64 8.34 -4.39
N ARG A 141 -4.35 8.39 -4.79
CA ARG A 141 -3.42 9.52 -4.54
C ARG A 141 -3.34 9.92 -3.08
N GLN A 142 -3.56 8.96 -2.18
CA GLN A 142 -3.65 9.18 -0.76
C GLN A 142 -2.29 8.94 -0.11
N LEU A 143 -1.89 9.85 0.78
CA LEU A 143 -0.61 9.81 1.46
C LEU A 143 -0.79 9.38 2.91
N TYR A 144 -0.24 8.22 3.27
CA TYR A 144 -0.24 7.64 4.61
C TYR A 144 1.13 7.82 5.26
N CYS A 145 1.25 8.62 6.31
CA CYS A 145 2.53 8.84 6.97
C CYS A 145 2.66 7.98 8.22
N ALA A 146 3.86 7.45 8.48
CA ALA A 146 4.13 6.65 9.66
C ALA A 146 3.79 7.44 10.94
N GLU A 147 3.00 6.83 11.81
CA GLU A 147 2.73 7.37 13.14
C GLU A 147 4.03 7.29 13.96
N HIS A 148 4.70 8.43 14.09
CA HIS A 148 5.77 8.58 15.07
C HIS A 148 5.13 8.91 16.41
N TYR A 149 5.16 7.98 17.35
CA TYR A 149 4.79 8.30 18.72
C TYR A 149 5.93 9.12 19.35
N PRO A 150 5.63 10.20 20.09
CA PRO A 150 6.65 10.91 20.84
C PRO A 150 7.25 9.95 21.88
N GLY A 151 8.46 9.44 21.63
CA GLY A 151 9.14 8.45 22.47
C GLY A 151 9.98 7.41 21.70
N ASP A 152 9.78 7.26 20.40
CA ASP A 152 10.61 6.38 19.57
C ASP A 152 11.92 7.11 19.20
N HIS A 153 13.01 6.75 19.88
CA HIS A 153 14.39 7.17 19.63
C HIS A 153 15.21 6.03 19.02
#